data_AF-A0A7K9K5N4-F1
#
_entry.id   AF-A0A7K9K5N4-F1
#
_cell.length_a   1.000
_cell.length_b   1.000
_cell.length_c   1.000
_cell.angle_alpha   90.00
_cell.angle_beta   90.00
_cell.angle_gamma   90.00
#
_symmetry.space_group_name_H-M   'P 1'
#
loop_
_entity.id
_entity.type
_entity.pdbx_description
1 polymer ?
#
loop_
_entity_poly.entity_id
_entity_poly.type
_entity_poly.pdbx_seq_one_letter_code
_entity_poly.pdbx_strand_id
1 'polypeptide(L)'
;RKSSRAKEKKQRRLEERAAMAAVCAKVEAANKLRDPLEAFPVFKKYDRNGLNVSIECCRVSGLEPSTLDWAFELTKANMQALYEQSEWGWKEREKREELRDERAWYLLAREPGAGPVAFSHFRFDVECGDEVLYCYEVQLESRVRRRGLGKFLLQILQLVANSTQMKKVMLTVFKHNPGALHFFREALQFEVDATSPSAAGCCGDDSCYEILSRSTRFGEPHPGGGPCAGCCH
;
A
#
# COMPACT_ATOMS: atom_id res chain seq x y z
N ARG A 1 -10.98 19.33 -42.83
CA ARG A 1 -11.30 19.45 -41.38
C ARG A 1 -11.69 18.12 -40.70
N LYS A 2 -12.51 17.21 -41.28
CA LYS A 2 -12.80 15.89 -40.65
C LYS A 2 -11.58 14.95 -40.52
N SER A 3 -10.59 15.06 -41.42
CA SER A 3 -9.38 14.21 -41.44
C SER A 3 -8.38 14.51 -40.31
N SER A 4 -8.23 15.77 -39.88
CA SER A 4 -7.28 16.14 -38.80
C SER A 4 -7.77 15.65 -37.43
N ARG A 5 -9.05 15.85 -37.11
CA ARG A 5 -9.68 15.39 -35.87
C ARG A 5 -9.60 13.87 -35.68
N ALA A 6 -9.70 13.11 -36.78
CA ALA A 6 -9.55 11.65 -36.75
C ALA A 6 -8.10 11.21 -36.51
N LYS A 7 -7.12 11.92 -37.10
CA LYS A 7 -5.68 11.69 -36.86
C LYS A 7 -5.30 12.03 -35.43
N GLU A 8 -5.74 13.18 -34.90
CA GLU A 8 -5.54 13.60 -33.51
C GLU A 8 -6.13 12.58 -32.53
N LYS A 9 -7.38 12.11 -32.76
CA LYS A 9 -8.00 11.08 -31.92
C LYS A 9 -7.24 9.75 -31.95
N LYS A 10 -6.69 9.36 -33.11
CA LYS A 10 -5.88 8.15 -33.25
C LYS A 10 -4.54 8.29 -32.51
N GLN A 11 -3.89 9.46 -32.64
CA GLN A 11 -2.63 9.76 -31.98
C GLN A 11 -2.80 9.76 -30.46
N ARG A 12 -3.83 10.44 -29.94
CA ARG A 12 -4.14 10.46 -28.50
C ARG A 12 -4.34 9.06 -27.92
N ARG A 13 -5.06 8.18 -28.63
CA ARG A 13 -5.24 6.77 -28.23
C ARG A 13 -3.92 5.98 -28.21
N LEU A 14 -3.02 6.27 -29.14
CA LEU A 14 -1.70 5.64 -29.18
C LEU A 14 -0.84 6.09 -28.00
N GLU A 15 -0.86 7.39 -27.67
CA GLU A 15 -0.18 7.97 -26.52
C GLU A 15 -0.73 7.43 -25.20
N GLU A 16 -2.05 7.39 -25.03
CA GLU A 16 -2.72 6.79 -23.86
C GLU A 16 -2.31 5.32 -23.67
N ARG A 17 -2.27 4.53 -24.77
CA ARG A 17 -1.85 3.14 -24.72
C ARG A 17 -0.36 2.99 -24.39
N ALA A 18 0.50 3.84 -24.96
CA ALA A 18 1.93 3.82 -24.69
C ALA A 18 2.22 4.23 -23.23
N ALA A 19 1.52 5.23 -22.71
CA ALA A 19 1.60 5.64 -21.32
C ALA A 19 1.19 4.49 -20.38
N MET A 20 0.05 3.85 -20.63
CA MET A 20 -0.39 2.69 -19.84
C MET A 20 0.62 1.53 -19.92
N ALA A 21 1.17 1.25 -21.09
CA ALA A 21 2.20 0.21 -21.23
C ALA A 21 3.46 0.53 -20.41
N ALA A 22 3.86 1.80 -20.32
CA ALA A 22 4.98 2.22 -19.49
C ALA A 22 4.69 2.06 -17.99
N VAL A 23 3.46 2.36 -17.55
CA VAL A 23 3.00 2.11 -16.17
C VAL A 23 3.08 0.62 -15.83
N CYS A 24 2.49 -0.24 -16.67
CA CYS A 24 2.54 -1.70 -16.49
C CYS A 24 3.98 -2.22 -16.46
N ALA A 25 4.86 -1.71 -17.34
CA ALA A 25 6.25 -2.15 -17.39
C ALA A 25 7.01 -1.86 -16.08
N LYS A 26 6.75 -0.73 -15.41
CA LYS A 26 7.35 -0.42 -14.10
C LYS A 26 6.88 -1.37 -13.02
N VAL A 27 5.56 -1.62 -12.95
CA VAL A 27 4.96 -2.56 -11.97
C VAL A 27 5.49 -3.97 -12.20
N GLU A 28 5.57 -4.43 -13.45
CA GLU A 28 6.16 -5.72 -13.79
C GLU A 28 7.64 -5.81 -13.42
N ALA A 29 8.42 -4.76 -13.66
CA ALA A 29 9.84 -4.72 -13.29
C ALA A 29 10.02 -4.81 -11.78
N ALA A 30 9.22 -4.06 -11.00
CA ALA A 30 9.21 -4.15 -9.54
C ALA A 30 8.82 -5.56 -9.05
N ASN A 31 7.85 -6.18 -9.72
CA ASN A 31 7.43 -7.54 -9.45
C ASN A 31 8.38 -8.63 -10.00
N LYS A 32 9.48 -8.28 -10.67
CA LYS A 32 10.55 -9.22 -11.05
C LYS A 32 11.75 -9.18 -10.10
N LEU A 33 11.77 -8.24 -9.15
CA LEU A 33 12.81 -8.17 -8.13
C LEU A 33 12.81 -9.44 -7.27
N ARG A 34 14.00 -9.85 -6.84
CA ARG A 34 14.16 -10.94 -5.86
C ARG A 34 13.94 -10.43 -4.44
N ASP A 35 14.54 -9.29 -4.11
CA ASP A 35 14.42 -8.62 -2.82
C ASP A 35 14.38 -7.09 -3.02
N PRO A 36 13.22 -6.43 -2.88
CA PRO A 36 13.08 -4.99 -2.99
C PRO A 36 13.92 -4.19 -1.97
N LEU A 37 14.37 -4.84 -0.90
CA LEU A 37 15.18 -4.25 0.17
C LEU A 37 16.69 -4.45 -0.03
N GLU A 38 17.12 -5.13 -1.09
CA GLU A 38 18.53 -5.44 -1.36
C GLU A 38 19.40 -4.17 -1.44
N ALA A 39 18.88 -3.11 -2.06
CA ALA A 39 19.56 -1.82 -2.18
C ALA A 39 19.69 -1.05 -0.85
N PHE A 40 19.06 -1.54 0.23
CA PHE A 40 18.90 -0.82 1.49
C PHE A 40 19.31 -1.69 2.70
N PRO A 41 20.54 -2.24 2.74
CA PRO A 41 20.96 -3.17 3.79
C PRO A 41 20.89 -2.58 5.21
N VAL A 42 21.09 -1.26 5.35
CA VAL A 42 20.98 -0.55 6.64
C VAL A 42 19.55 -0.63 7.22
N PHE A 43 18.54 -0.78 6.36
CA PHE A 43 17.14 -0.88 6.77
C PHE A 43 16.70 -2.32 7.08
N LYS A 44 17.59 -3.31 6.92
CA LYS A 44 17.35 -4.72 7.31
C LYS A 44 17.47 -4.98 8.80
N LYS A 45 17.70 -3.94 9.62
CA LYS A 45 17.73 -4.04 11.08
C LYS A 45 17.09 -2.80 11.72
N TYR A 46 16.35 -3.02 12.81
CA TYR A 46 15.84 -1.96 13.69
C TYR A 46 16.29 -2.23 15.13
N ASP A 47 17.18 -1.39 15.63
CA ASP A 47 17.79 -1.50 16.96
C ASP A 47 17.64 -0.18 17.73
N ARG A 48 16.42 0.10 18.19
CA ARG A 48 16.03 1.38 18.82
C ARG A 48 14.89 1.16 19.81
N ASN A 49 14.78 2.04 20.81
CA ASN A 49 13.67 2.06 21.76
C ASN A 49 13.40 0.71 22.44
N GLY A 50 14.47 -0.02 22.77
CA GLY A 50 14.41 -1.33 23.40
C GLY A 50 13.85 -2.45 22.51
N LEU A 51 13.90 -2.28 21.19
CA LEU A 51 13.66 -3.35 20.21
C LEU A 51 14.95 -3.65 19.47
N ASN A 52 15.16 -4.92 19.16
CA ASN A 52 16.22 -5.40 18.27
C ASN A 52 15.62 -6.45 17.33
N VAL A 53 15.26 -6.03 16.12
CA VAL A 53 14.60 -6.87 15.13
C VAL A 53 15.31 -6.83 13.78
N SER A 54 15.34 -7.96 13.09
CA SER A 54 15.73 -8.02 11.68
C SER A 54 14.52 -7.76 10.79
N ILE A 55 14.73 -7.06 9.68
CA ILE A 55 13.70 -6.82 8.66
C ILE A 55 14.04 -7.60 7.40
N GLU A 56 13.08 -8.38 6.93
CA GLU A 56 13.17 -9.16 5.69
C GLU A 56 12.05 -8.74 4.74
N CYS A 57 12.33 -8.74 3.43
CA CYS A 57 11.33 -8.52 2.39
C CYS A 57 11.29 -9.73 1.46
N CYS A 58 10.13 -10.33 1.28
CA CYS A 58 9.97 -11.54 0.48
C CYS A 58 8.57 -11.66 -0.10
N ARG A 59 8.43 -12.52 -1.11
CA ARG A 59 7.13 -12.95 -1.63
C ARG A 59 6.42 -13.84 -0.62
N VAL A 60 5.10 -13.89 -0.72
CA VAL A 60 4.27 -14.87 -0.01
C VAL A 60 4.75 -16.31 -0.22
N SER A 61 5.25 -16.65 -1.42
CA SER A 61 5.76 -17.98 -1.76
C SER A 61 7.07 -18.33 -1.04
N GLY A 62 7.77 -17.34 -0.48
CA GLY A 62 8.96 -17.54 0.35
C GLY A 62 8.66 -17.61 1.84
N LEU A 63 7.38 -17.56 2.25
CA LEU A 63 6.97 -17.62 3.65
C LEU A 63 6.59 -19.02 4.08
N GLU A 64 7.03 -19.37 5.29
CA GLU A 64 6.55 -20.56 5.99
C GLU A 64 5.03 -20.44 6.25
N PRO A 65 4.25 -21.53 6.10
CA PRO A 65 2.81 -21.52 6.37
C PRO A 65 2.46 -20.97 7.76
N SER A 66 3.27 -21.28 8.77
CA SER A 66 3.10 -20.79 10.14
C SER A 66 3.26 -19.28 10.27
N THR A 67 4.09 -18.64 9.43
CA THR A 67 4.23 -17.18 9.39
C THR A 67 2.97 -16.54 8.79
N LEU A 68 2.36 -17.16 7.77
CA LEU A 68 1.11 -16.68 7.18
C LEU A 68 -0.07 -16.83 8.14
N ASP A 69 -0.13 -17.94 8.87
CA ASP A 69 -1.16 -18.13 9.90
C ASP A 69 -0.99 -17.12 11.04
N TRP A 70 0.25 -16.87 11.51
CA TRP A 70 0.52 -15.79 12.46
C TRP A 70 0.10 -14.42 11.93
N ALA A 71 0.41 -14.10 10.67
CA ALA A 71 0.05 -12.81 10.07
C ALA A 71 -1.48 -12.64 9.99
N PHE A 72 -2.20 -13.71 9.64
CA PHE A 72 -3.66 -13.72 9.66
C PHE A 72 -4.22 -13.53 11.07
N GLU A 73 -3.76 -14.31 12.05
CA GLU A 73 -4.29 -14.23 13.42
C GLU A 73 -3.98 -12.86 14.05
N LEU A 74 -2.81 -12.28 13.76
CA LEU A 74 -2.48 -10.92 14.18
C LEU A 74 -3.40 -9.88 13.52
N THR A 75 -3.68 -10.02 12.22
CA THR A 75 -4.61 -9.13 11.51
C THR A 75 -6.01 -9.25 12.09
N LYS A 76 -6.49 -10.48 12.32
CA LYS A 76 -7.79 -10.76 12.94
C LYS A 76 -7.89 -10.11 14.32
N ALA A 77 -6.92 -10.36 15.20
CA ALA A 77 -6.89 -9.79 16.53
C ALA A 77 -6.92 -8.26 16.55
N ASN A 78 -6.29 -7.61 15.56
CA ASN A 78 -6.20 -6.15 15.50
C ASN A 78 -7.38 -5.50 14.77
N MET A 79 -7.96 -6.18 13.78
CA MET A 79 -8.82 -5.54 12.78
C MET A 79 -10.24 -6.10 12.74
N GLN A 80 -10.51 -7.30 13.27
CA GLN A 80 -11.83 -7.94 13.14
C GLN A 80 -12.97 -7.02 13.60
N ALA A 81 -12.87 -6.45 14.80
CA ALA A 81 -13.90 -5.55 15.32
C ALA A 81 -14.09 -4.28 14.47
N LEU A 82 -13.02 -3.75 13.87
CA LEU A 82 -13.09 -2.58 12.99
C LEU A 82 -13.78 -2.94 11.67
N TYR A 83 -13.48 -4.11 11.11
CA TYR A 83 -14.15 -4.64 9.92
C TYR A 83 -15.63 -4.92 10.17
N GLU A 84 -15.99 -5.51 11.31
CA GLU A 84 -17.39 -5.77 11.70
C GLU A 84 -18.22 -4.49 11.87
N GLN A 85 -17.58 -3.38 12.24
CA GLN A 85 -18.20 -2.06 12.32
C GLN A 85 -18.24 -1.32 10.96
N SER A 86 -17.57 -1.86 9.94
CA SER A 86 -17.48 -1.28 8.60
C SER A 86 -18.57 -1.83 7.68
N GLU A 87 -18.76 -1.18 6.53
CA GLU A 87 -19.64 -1.66 5.45
C GLU A 87 -19.17 -3.00 4.82
N TRP A 88 -17.95 -3.45 5.10
CA TRP A 88 -17.38 -4.68 4.52
C TRP A 88 -17.59 -5.93 5.38
N GLY A 89 -17.75 -5.78 6.69
CA GLY A 89 -17.76 -6.88 7.65
C GLY A 89 -16.40 -7.60 7.75
N TRP A 90 -16.25 -8.52 8.72
CA TRP A 90 -15.09 -9.41 8.78
C TRP A 90 -15.37 -10.72 8.04
N LYS A 91 -14.57 -10.99 7.02
CA LYS A 91 -14.70 -12.19 6.20
C LYS A 91 -13.40 -12.99 6.21
N GLU A 92 -13.34 -13.97 7.12
CA GLU A 92 -12.13 -14.75 7.37
C GLU A 92 -11.57 -15.41 6.11
N ARG A 93 -12.41 -16.09 5.32
CA ARG A 93 -11.97 -16.76 4.08
C ARG A 93 -11.34 -15.76 3.09
N GLU A 94 -12.04 -14.67 2.80
CA GLU A 94 -11.56 -13.65 1.86
C GLU A 94 -10.26 -13.01 2.36
N LYS A 95 -10.14 -12.73 3.66
CA LYS A 95 -8.90 -12.17 4.24
C LYS A 95 -7.73 -13.16 4.21
N ARG A 96 -7.97 -14.45 4.43
CA ARG A 96 -6.94 -15.51 4.26
C ARG A 96 -6.48 -15.61 2.81
N GLU A 97 -7.41 -15.55 1.86
CA GLU A 97 -7.11 -15.55 0.42
C GLU A 97 -6.30 -14.31 0.03
N GLU A 98 -6.69 -13.13 0.50
CA GLU A 98 -5.98 -11.86 0.26
C GLU A 98 -4.53 -11.90 0.73
N LEU A 99 -4.29 -12.40 1.95
CA LEU A 99 -2.95 -12.55 2.54
C LEU A 99 -2.11 -13.63 1.83
N ARG A 100 -2.75 -14.56 1.10
CA ARG A 100 -2.09 -15.68 0.41
C ARG A 100 -1.97 -15.49 -1.10
N ASP A 101 -2.44 -14.38 -1.65
CA ASP A 101 -2.36 -14.05 -3.09
C ASP A 101 -0.90 -14.02 -3.57
N GLU A 102 -0.62 -14.64 -4.70
CA GLU A 102 0.73 -14.78 -5.27
C GLU A 102 1.46 -13.45 -5.54
N ARG A 103 0.72 -12.35 -5.67
CA ARG A 103 1.26 -10.99 -5.87
C ARG A 103 1.69 -10.35 -4.55
N ALA A 104 1.35 -10.94 -3.40
CA ALA A 104 1.65 -10.39 -2.09
C ALA A 104 3.15 -10.39 -1.82
N TRP A 105 3.64 -9.20 -1.47
CA TRP A 105 4.92 -9.00 -0.82
C TRP A 105 4.73 -8.79 0.67
N TYR A 106 5.70 -9.27 1.44
CA TYR A 106 5.75 -9.11 2.88
C TYR A 106 7.03 -8.38 3.28
N LEU A 107 6.88 -7.39 4.15
CA LEU A 107 7.96 -6.82 4.95
C LEU A 107 7.79 -7.32 6.38
N LEU A 108 8.64 -8.23 6.84
CA LEU A 108 8.53 -8.88 8.14
C LEU A 108 9.60 -8.38 9.10
N ALA A 109 9.20 -8.09 10.34
CA ALA A 109 10.10 -7.83 11.44
C ALA A 109 10.16 -9.06 12.35
N ARG A 110 11.36 -9.61 12.56
CA ARG A 110 11.59 -10.76 13.44
C ARG A 110 12.48 -10.39 14.61
N GLU A 111 12.05 -10.78 15.80
CA GLU A 111 12.85 -10.70 17.02
C GLU A 111 13.66 -12.00 17.18
N PRO A 112 14.97 -11.91 17.47
CA PRO A 112 15.79 -13.09 17.70
C PRO A 112 15.20 -13.99 18.79
N GLY A 113 14.99 -15.27 18.47
CA GLY A 113 14.45 -16.27 19.40
C GLY A 113 12.95 -16.20 19.68
N ALA A 114 12.26 -15.09 19.34
CA ALA A 114 10.82 -14.93 19.57
C ALA A 114 9.97 -15.00 18.29
N GLY A 115 10.60 -14.94 17.11
CA GLY A 115 9.91 -15.07 15.82
C GLY A 115 9.37 -13.74 15.28
N PRO A 116 8.37 -13.77 14.39
CA PRO A 116 7.81 -12.55 13.79
C PRO A 116 7.03 -11.72 14.82
N VAL A 117 7.17 -10.39 14.78
CA VAL A 117 6.52 -9.46 15.72
C VAL A 117 5.77 -8.33 15.03
N ALA A 118 6.04 -8.11 13.75
CA ALA A 118 5.32 -7.16 12.91
C ALA A 118 5.45 -7.54 11.44
N PHE A 119 4.47 -7.13 10.64
CA PHE A 119 4.57 -7.26 9.20
C PHE A 119 3.86 -6.11 8.48
N SER A 120 4.20 -5.95 7.20
CA SER A 120 3.35 -5.27 6.23
C SER A 120 3.15 -6.17 5.01
N HIS A 121 1.89 -6.35 4.60
CA HIS A 121 1.52 -6.95 3.31
C HIS A 121 1.30 -5.81 2.32
N PHE A 122 2.02 -5.84 1.21
CA PHE A 122 1.92 -4.83 0.15
C PHE A 122 2.03 -5.45 -1.24
N ARG A 123 1.66 -4.67 -2.26
CA ARG A 123 1.80 -5.03 -3.67
C ARG A 123 2.30 -3.85 -4.48
N PHE A 124 3.01 -4.14 -5.57
CA PHE A 124 3.15 -3.20 -6.67
C PHE A 124 1.98 -3.43 -7.62
N ASP A 125 1.18 -2.41 -7.88
CA ASP A 125 -0.01 -2.51 -8.72
C ASP A 125 -0.26 -1.23 -9.51
N VAL A 126 -1.25 -1.26 -10.39
CA VAL A 126 -1.76 -0.09 -11.11
C VAL A 126 -3.09 0.34 -10.49
N GLU A 127 -3.10 1.49 -9.82
CA GLU A 127 -4.29 2.05 -9.18
C GLU A 127 -4.70 3.34 -9.88
N CYS A 128 -5.93 3.39 -10.42
CA CYS A 128 -6.44 4.50 -11.22
C CYS A 128 -5.50 5.02 -12.32
N GLY A 129 -4.70 4.12 -12.91
CA GLY A 129 -3.75 4.42 -13.99
C GLY A 129 -2.36 4.84 -13.54
N ASP A 130 -2.09 4.86 -12.24
CA ASP A 130 -0.77 5.12 -11.68
C ASP A 130 -0.10 3.83 -11.19
N GLU A 131 1.22 3.73 -11.39
CA GLU A 131 2.07 2.74 -10.75
C GLU A 131 2.25 3.05 -9.26
N VAL A 132 1.79 2.16 -8.38
CA VAL A 132 1.77 2.40 -6.92
C VAL A 132 2.32 1.23 -6.13
N LEU A 133 2.79 1.54 -4.92
CA LEU A 133 2.98 0.53 -3.87
C LEU A 133 1.77 0.61 -2.93
N TYR A 134 0.89 -0.39 -2.97
CA TYR A 134 -0.30 -0.43 -2.13
C TYR A 134 -0.01 -1.26 -0.87
N CYS A 135 -0.07 -0.63 0.30
CA CYS A 135 0.04 -1.26 1.61
C CYS A 135 -1.35 -1.73 2.06
N TYR A 136 -1.61 -3.03 1.93
CA TYR A 136 -2.86 -3.66 2.35
C TYR A 136 -2.95 -3.77 3.87
N GLU A 137 -1.86 -4.21 4.50
CA GLU A 137 -1.80 -4.37 5.94
C GLU A 137 -0.49 -3.82 6.49
N VAL A 138 -0.55 -3.23 7.69
CA VAL A 138 0.60 -3.02 8.56
C VAL A 138 0.19 -3.38 9.98
N GLN A 139 0.72 -4.48 10.48
CA GLN A 139 0.28 -5.08 11.74
C GLN A 139 1.46 -5.30 12.66
N LEU A 140 1.32 -4.88 13.91
CA LEU A 140 2.33 -5.00 14.95
C LEU A 140 1.71 -5.70 16.15
N GLU A 141 2.42 -6.64 16.75
CA GLU A 141 2.08 -7.14 18.09
C GLU A 141 2.06 -5.99 19.10
N SER A 142 1.11 -6.04 20.05
CA SER A 142 0.93 -4.97 21.04
C SER A 142 2.21 -4.62 21.80
N ARG A 143 3.07 -5.62 22.11
CA ARG A 143 4.32 -5.45 22.86
C ARG A 143 5.40 -4.63 22.13
N VAL A 144 5.34 -4.54 20.80
CA VAL A 144 6.31 -3.77 19.99
C VAL A 144 5.75 -2.44 19.45
N ARG A 145 4.50 -2.09 19.78
CA ARG A 145 3.88 -0.82 19.38
C ARG A 145 4.47 0.36 20.14
N ARG A 146 4.26 1.57 19.58
CA ARG A 146 4.71 2.86 20.15
C ARG A 146 6.22 2.98 20.40
N ARG A 147 7.01 2.09 19.80
CA ARG A 147 8.49 2.09 19.85
C ARG A 147 9.13 2.49 18.52
N GLY A 148 8.35 3.02 17.57
CA GLY A 148 8.84 3.51 16.27
C GLY A 148 8.91 2.47 15.15
N LEU A 149 8.73 1.18 15.44
CA LEU A 149 8.80 0.10 14.43
C LEU A 149 7.79 0.28 13.30
N GLY A 150 6.54 0.63 13.59
CA GLY A 150 5.52 0.84 12.54
C GLY A 150 5.88 1.97 11.59
N LYS A 151 6.40 3.09 12.12
CA LYS A 151 6.91 4.20 11.30
C LYS A 151 8.06 3.74 10.42
N PHE A 152 8.97 2.92 10.96
CA PHE A 152 10.11 2.38 10.24
C PHE A 152 9.68 1.48 9.07
N LEU A 153 8.72 0.58 9.26
CA LEU A 153 8.19 -0.27 8.18
C LEU A 153 7.60 0.57 7.04
N LEU A 154 6.80 1.60 7.35
CA LEU A 154 6.21 2.47 6.33
C LEU A 154 7.25 3.33 5.61
N GLN A 155 8.32 3.74 6.30
CA GLN A 155 9.46 4.43 5.68
C GLN A 155 10.20 3.51 4.71
N ILE A 156 10.33 2.22 5.03
CA ILE A 156 10.89 1.23 4.10
C ILE A 156 10.01 1.12 2.85
N LEU A 157 8.67 1.05 2.99
CA LEU A 157 7.78 1.03 1.81
C LEU A 157 7.96 2.28 0.94
N GLN A 158 8.14 3.46 1.55
CA GLN A 158 8.44 4.69 0.79
C GLN A 158 9.80 4.63 0.07
N LEU A 159 10.82 4.05 0.67
CA LEU A 159 12.13 3.85 0.04
C LEU A 159 12.03 2.87 -1.14
N VAL A 160 11.33 1.76 -0.94
CA VAL A 160 11.08 0.76 -1.98
C VAL A 160 10.27 1.36 -3.13
N ALA A 161 9.20 2.10 -2.85
CA ALA A 161 8.43 2.80 -3.88
C ALA A 161 9.31 3.79 -4.68
N ASN A 162 10.23 4.50 -4.02
CA ASN A 162 11.17 5.38 -4.71
C ASN A 162 12.21 4.61 -5.53
N SER A 163 12.73 3.47 -5.08
CA SER A 163 13.71 2.71 -5.89
C SER A 163 13.06 2.04 -7.10
N THR A 164 11.79 1.64 -7.00
CA THR A 164 11.03 1.03 -8.09
C THR A 164 10.26 2.04 -8.94
N GLN A 165 10.42 3.34 -8.66
CA GLN A 165 9.80 4.44 -9.42
C GLN A 165 8.26 4.41 -9.42
N MET A 166 7.66 3.87 -8.36
CA MET A 166 6.23 4.02 -8.12
C MET A 166 5.92 5.48 -7.81
N LYS A 167 4.77 5.98 -8.23
CA LYS A 167 4.39 7.39 -8.01
C LYS A 167 4.02 7.68 -6.57
N LYS A 168 3.40 6.72 -5.88
CA LYS A 168 2.91 6.88 -4.51
C LYS A 168 2.87 5.57 -3.75
N VAL A 169 2.94 5.69 -2.42
CA VAL A 169 2.51 4.63 -1.50
C VAL A 169 1.06 4.91 -1.14
N MET A 170 0.19 3.90 -1.24
CA MET A 170 -1.24 4.01 -0.94
C MET A 170 -1.64 3.03 0.16
N LEU A 171 -2.70 3.36 0.91
CA LEU A 171 -3.33 2.49 1.88
C LEU A 171 -4.78 2.91 2.13
N THR A 172 -5.57 2.01 2.70
CA THR A 172 -6.91 2.33 3.20
C THR A 172 -6.91 2.27 4.72
N VAL A 173 -7.59 3.22 5.36
CA VAL A 173 -7.74 3.28 6.81
C VAL A 173 -9.20 3.52 7.18
N PHE A 174 -9.69 2.79 8.17
CA PHE A 174 -11.02 3.04 8.74
C PHE A 174 -11.05 4.35 9.53
N LYS A 175 -12.10 5.15 9.33
CA LYS A 175 -12.28 6.43 10.03
C LYS A 175 -12.50 6.25 11.53
N HIS A 176 -13.12 5.15 11.92
CA HIS A 176 -13.28 4.73 13.32
C HIS A 176 -12.03 4.09 13.93
N ASN A 177 -10.86 4.18 13.26
CA ASN A 177 -9.56 3.85 13.83
C ASN A 177 -8.70 5.13 14.03
N PRO A 178 -8.99 5.94 15.06
CA PRO A 178 -8.33 7.25 15.25
C PRO A 178 -6.82 7.11 15.51
N GLY A 179 -6.38 6.00 16.11
CA GLY A 179 -4.97 5.73 16.34
C GLY A 179 -4.20 5.55 15.04
N ALA A 180 -4.76 4.80 14.07
CA ALA A 180 -4.17 4.63 12.75
C ALA A 180 -4.26 5.91 11.92
N LEU A 181 -5.39 6.63 11.94
CA LEU A 181 -5.54 7.91 11.25
C LEU A 181 -4.48 8.92 11.70
N HIS A 182 -4.33 9.12 13.01
CA HIS A 182 -3.30 10.01 13.56
C HIS A 182 -1.89 9.53 13.18
N PHE A 183 -1.64 8.22 13.19
CA PHE A 183 -0.36 7.67 12.78
C PHE A 183 -0.03 7.95 11.30
N PHE A 184 -0.98 7.74 10.38
CA PHE A 184 -0.74 7.95 8.95
C PHE A 184 -0.71 9.44 8.59
N ARG A 185 -1.70 10.23 9.03
CA ARG A 185 -1.82 11.65 8.66
C ARG A 185 -0.81 12.52 9.39
N GLU A 186 -0.74 12.43 10.72
CA GLU A 186 0.10 13.33 11.50
C GLU A 186 1.56 12.85 11.59
N ALA A 187 1.79 11.57 11.92
CA ALA A 187 3.16 11.10 12.16
C ALA A 187 3.95 10.73 10.88
N LEU A 188 3.22 10.38 9.81
CA LEU A 188 3.77 9.96 8.52
C LEU A 188 3.42 10.91 7.35
N GLN A 189 2.58 11.92 7.56
CA GLN A 189 2.24 12.92 6.53
C GLN A 189 1.68 12.28 5.26
N PHE A 190 0.80 11.28 5.42
CA PHE A 190 -0.07 10.82 4.35
C PHE A 190 -1.26 11.78 4.20
N GLU A 191 -1.66 12.00 2.96
CA GLU A 191 -2.78 12.86 2.61
C GLU A 191 -3.95 12.02 2.11
N VAL A 192 -5.16 12.60 2.10
CA VAL A 192 -6.32 11.96 1.49
C VAL A 192 -6.07 11.87 -0.02
N ASP A 193 -6.08 10.66 -0.58
CA ASP A 193 -5.87 10.48 -2.02
C ASP A 193 -7.09 10.99 -2.79
N ALA A 194 -6.87 11.48 -4.01
CA ALA A 194 -7.95 11.93 -4.90
C ALA A 194 -8.96 10.81 -5.25
N THR A 195 -8.58 9.53 -5.07
CA THR A 195 -9.46 8.38 -5.27
C THR A 195 -10.27 8.02 -4.02
N SER A 196 -10.04 8.69 -2.88
CA SER A 196 -10.82 8.49 -1.66
C SER A 196 -12.28 8.92 -1.89
N PRO A 197 -13.29 8.18 -1.37
CA PRO A 197 -14.70 8.57 -1.48
C PRO A 197 -14.97 10.02 -1.01
N SER A 198 -14.28 10.44 0.06
CA SER A 198 -14.38 11.80 0.62
C SER A 198 -13.92 12.91 -0.35
N ALA A 199 -13.13 12.58 -1.39
CA ALA A 199 -12.64 13.55 -2.37
C ALA A 199 -13.66 13.84 -3.50
N ALA A 200 -14.69 13.01 -3.68
CA ALA A 200 -15.60 13.08 -4.82
C ALA A 200 -16.68 14.20 -4.75
N GLY A 201 -16.79 14.92 -3.64
CA GLY A 201 -17.52 16.20 -3.51
C GLY A 201 -19.05 16.18 -3.71
N CYS A 202 -19.63 15.08 -4.19
CA CYS A 202 -21.06 14.94 -4.44
C CYS A 202 -21.57 13.65 -3.76
N CYS A 203 -22.57 13.82 -2.89
CA CYS A 203 -23.13 12.81 -1.98
C CYS A 203 -22.25 12.58 -0.74
N GLY A 204 -22.89 12.46 0.43
CA GLY A 204 -22.24 12.48 1.74
C GLY A 204 -21.09 11.49 1.87
N ASP A 205 -20.11 11.87 2.68
CA ASP A 205 -18.97 11.07 3.07
C ASP A 205 -19.38 9.90 4.00
N ASP A 206 -20.28 9.04 3.50
CA ASP A 206 -20.91 7.95 4.25
C ASP A 206 -19.99 6.72 4.37
N SER A 207 -18.90 6.67 3.58
CA SER A 207 -17.93 5.59 3.66
C SER A 207 -17.23 5.58 5.01
N CYS A 208 -17.07 4.40 5.57
CA CYS A 208 -16.43 4.19 6.87
C CYS A 208 -14.89 4.23 6.83
N TYR A 209 -14.30 4.53 5.66
CA TYR A 209 -12.86 4.52 5.40
C TYR A 209 -12.40 5.73 4.58
N GLU A 210 -11.09 6.00 4.62
CA GLU A 210 -10.39 6.91 3.71
C GLU A 210 -9.28 6.16 2.97
N ILE A 211 -9.07 6.52 1.71
CA ILE A 211 -7.87 6.13 0.97
C ILE A 211 -6.84 7.22 1.18
N LEU A 212 -5.68 6.86 1.70
CA LEU A 212 -4.57 7.77 1.92
C LEU A 212 -3.42 7.44 0.99
N SER A 213 -2.67 8.46 0.59
CA SER A 213 -1.44 8.26 -0.16
C SER A 213 -0.34 9.24 0.23
N ARG A 214 0.88 8.87 -0.14
CA ARG A 214 2.06 9.73 -0.05
C ARG A 214 2.89 9.59 -1.31
N SER A 215 3.02 10.68 -2.04
CA SER A 215 3.79 10.72 -3.28
C SER A 215 5.27 10.47 -3.04
N THR A 216 5.89 9.76 -3.97
CA THR A 216 7.34 9.67 -4.10
C THR A 216 7.86 10.85 -4.92
N ARG A 217 9.17 10.92 -5.19
CA ARG A 217 9.72 11.91 -6.14
C ARG A 217 9.21 11.74 -7.58
N PHE A 218 8.53 10.65 -7.90
CA PHE A 218 7.98 10.36 -9.23
C PHE A 218 6.49 10.68 -9.33
N GLY A 219 5.80 10.83 -8.20
CA GLY A 219 4.45 11.38 -8.15
C GLY A 219 4.56 12.90 -8.10
N GLU A 220 4.33 13.59 -9.21
CA GLU A 220 4.26 15.06 -9.18
C GLU A 220 3.16 15.53 -8.21
N PRO A 221 3.33 16.67 -7.53
CA PRO A 221 2.21 17.45 -7.06
C PRO A 221 1.58 18.11 -8.29
N HIS A 222 0.71 17.40 -9.02
CA HIS A 222 0.02 18.02 -10.15
C HIS A 222 -0.90 19.15 -9.64
N PRO A 223 -0.68 20.42 -10.02
CA PRO A 223 -1.66 21.48 -9.83
C PRO A 223 -2.69 21.32 -10.95
N GLY A 224 -3.79 20.59 -10.70
CA GLY A 224 -4.93 20.56 -11.63
C GLY A 224 -5.49 19.20 -12.03
N GLY A 225 -5.47 18.20 -11.14
CA GLY A 225 -6.29 17.01 -11.29
C GLY A 225 -7.77 17.35 -11.13
N GLY A 226 -8.43 17.78 -12.21
CA GLY A 226 -9.89 17.83 -12.26
C GLY A 226 -10.50 16.44 -12.00
N PRO A 227 -11.73 16.36 -11.48
CA PRO A 227 -12.34 15.09 -11.11
C PRO A 227 -12.39 14.12 -12.28
N CYS A 228 -12.13 12.85 -11.99
CA CYS A 228 -12.24 11.73 -12.92
C CYS A 228 -13.67 11.65 -13.47
N ALA A 229 -13.92 12.36 -14.58
CA ALA A 229 -15.17 12.27 -15.32
C ALA A 229 -15.08 11.03 -16.22
N GLY A 230 -15.49 9.87 -15.72
CA GLY A 230 -15.44 8.67 -16.53
C GLY A 230 -15.90 7.37 -15.88
N CYS A 231 -17.08 7.35 -15.26
CA CYS A 231 -17.84 6.11 -15.06
C CYS A 231 -19.34 6.44 -14.86
N CYS A 232 -20.02 6.81 -15.94
CA CYS A 232 -21.48 6.76 -16.07
C CYS A 232 -21.81 6.58 -17.57
N HIS A 233 -21.94 5.32 -17.99
CA HIS A 233 -22.82 4.89 -19.06
C HIS A 233 -23.35 3.51 -18.72
#